data_AF-A0A7C9DSD5-F1
#
_entry.id   AF-A0A7C9DSD5-F1
#
_cell.length_a   1.000
_cell.length_b   1.000
_cell.length_c   1.000
_cell.angle_alpha   90.00
_cell.angle_beta   90.00
_cell.angle_gamma   90.00
#
_symmetry.space_group_name_H-M   'P 1'
#
loop_
_entity.id
_entity.type
_entity.pdbx_description
1 polymer ?
#
loop_
_entity_poly.entity_id
_entity_poly.type
_entity_poly.pdbx_seq_one_letter_code
_entity_poly.pdbx_strand_id
1 'polypeptide(L)'
;APVYNHIVLPFARKVTRTEMGITHLQRIGMGLIMSIMAMAVAALVEMKRKKVAAHHGLLNSAQPLPITFLWIALQYLFLGSADLFSLAGLMEFFFTEAPLSMRSLATSFSWASLAIGYYLSSVLVSLVNWITGLADHTPWLIGSNLNHYHLERFYWLMCMLSGLNFLNYLFWANRYKYQSMGQSY
;
A
#
# COMPACT_ATOMS: atom_id res chain seq x y z
N ALA A 1 29.77 10.09 1.27
CA ALA A 1 29.54 10.40 -0.16
C ALA A 1 28.74 11.70 -0.28
N PRO A 2 29.23 12.71 -1.02
CA PRO A 2 28.71 14.09 -1.01
C PRO A 2 27.31 14.24 -1.62
N VAL A 3 26.89 13.33 -2.50
CA VAL A 3 25.55 13.34 -3.15
C VAL A 3 24.41 13.03 -2.17
N TYR A 4 24.66 12.18 -1.16
CA TYR A 4 23.68 11.85 -0.12
C TYR A 4 23.33 13.07 0.75
N ASN A 5 24.34 13.87 1.10
CA ASN A 5 24.12 15.08 1.89
C ASN A 5 23.49 16.23 1.10
N HIS A 6 23.69 16.30 -0.22
CA HIS A 6 23.27 17.45 -1.03
C HIS A 6 21.98 17.27 -1.82
N ILE A 7 21.57 16.04 -2.13
CA ILE A 7 20.29 15.80 -2.84
C ILE A 7 19.33 15.06 -1.92
N VAL A 8 19.78 13.96 -1.32
CA VAL A 8 18.92 13.12 -0.47
C VAL A 8 18.54 13.85 0.80
N LEU A 9 19.46 14.57 1.45
CA LEU A 9 19.20 15.30 2.70
C LEU A 9 18.29 16.53 2.56
N PRO A 10 18.44 17.43 1.57
CA PRO A 10 17.50 18.52 1.39
C PRO A 10 16.18 18.07 0.78
N PHE A 11 16.14 17.02 -0.07
CA PHE A 11 14.88 16.46 -0.53
C PHE A 11 14.16 15.73 0.61
N ALA A 12 14.89 14.95 1.42
CA ALA A 12 14.38 14.39 2.66
C ALA A 12 13.92 15.50 3.59
N ARG A 13 14.64 16.61 3.79
CA ARG A 13 14.17 17.75 4.61
C ARG A 13 12.99 18.51 4.00
N LYS A 14 12.87 18.57 2.68
CA LYS A 14 11.74 19.21 1.97
C LYS A 14 10.48 18.35 2.05
N VAL A 15 10.65 17.03 2.10
CA VAL A 15 9.62 16.00 2.32
C VAL A 15 9.33 15.79 3.83
N THR A 16 10.33 16.02 4.68
CA THR A 16 10.33 15.86 6.15
C THR A 16 10.41 17.24 6.79
N ARG A 17 9.69 18.25 6.25
CA ARG A 17 9.61 19.62 6.79
C ARG A 17 8.98 19.58 8.18
N THR A 18 9.77 19.24 9.19
CA THR A 18 9.34 19.23 10.58
C THR A 18 9.77 20.54 11.23
N GLU A 19 8.86 21.51 11.20
CA GLU A 19 8.58 22.44 12.29
C GLU A 19 7.07 22.77 12.15
N MET A 20 6.21 21.98 12.81
CA MET A 20 4.78 22.31 13.04
C MET A 20 3.92 22.71 11.81
N GLY A 21 4.08 22.07 10.64
CA GLY A 21 3.38 22.49 9.41
C GLY A 21 2.76 21.39 8.52
N ILE A 22 3.22 20.14 8.62
CA ILE A 22 2.55 18.97 8.01
C ILE A 22 2.20 18.05 9.17
N THR A 23 0.92 17.76 9.36
CA THR A 23 0.51 16.89 10.45
C THR A 23 1.05 15.47 10.22
N HIS A 24 1.47 14.74 11.26
CA HIS A 24 1.90 13.34 11.10
C HIS A 24 0.81 12.49 10.40
N LEU A 25 -0.45 12.88 10.59
CA LEU A 25 -1.60 12.32 9.89
C LEU A 25 -1.55 12.57 8.36
N GLN A 26 -1.13 13.75 7.90
CA GLN A 26 -0.96 14.00 6.45
C GLN A 26 0.11 13.10 5.82
N ARG A 27 1.21 12.77 6.53
CA ARG A 27 2.23 11.85 6.02
C ARG A 27 1.68 10.44 5.86
N ILE A 28 0.92 9.95 6.84
CA ILE A 28 0.21 8.67 6.76
C ILE A 28 -0.79 8.69 5.60
N GLY A 29 -1.56 9.76 5.45
CA GLY A 29 -2.52 9.95 4.36
C GLY A 29 -1.86 9.92 2.97
N MET A 30 -0.69 10.55 2.79
CA MET A 30 0.06 10.47 1.54
C MET A 30 0.51 9.03 1.23
N GLY A 31 0.94 8.28 2.25
CA GLY A 31 1.29 6.88 2.09
C GLY A 31 0.10 6.03 1.62
N LEU A 32 -1.08 6.24 2.19
CA LEU A 32 -2.32 5.57 1.78
C LEU A 32 -2.74 5.95 0.35
N ILE A 33 -2.59 7.20 -0.08
CA ILE A 33 -2.85 7.60 -1.47
C ILE A 33 -1.87 6.91 -2.43
N MET A 34 -0.58 6.84 -2.06
CA MET A 34 0.42 6.15 -2.86
C MET A 34 0.17 4.65 -2.97
N SER A 35 -0.38 4.01 -1.92
CA SER A 35 -0.76 2.58 -1.99
C SER A 35 -1.94 2.34 -2.93
N ILE A 36 -2.94 3.24 -2.94
CA ILE A 36 -4.05 3.19 -3.91
C ILE A 36 -3.51 3.33 -5.34
N MET A 37 -2.61 4.29 -5.59
CA MET A 37 -1.97 4.45 -6.89
C MET A 37 -1.17 3.22 -7.30
N ALA A 38 -0.43 2.60 -6.37
CA ALA A 38 0.32 1.38 -6.63
C ALA A 38 -0.59 0.23 -7.08
N MET A 39 -1.74 0.04 -6.41
CA MET A 39 -2.74 -0.98 -6.78
C MET A 39 -3.40 -0.68 -8.13
N ALA A 40 -3.71 0.59 -8.41
CA ALA A 40 -4.25 1.00 -9.70
C ALA A 40 -3.26 0.75 -10.86
N VAL A 41 -1.97 1.08 -10.66
CA VAL A 41 -0.91 0.79 -11.63
C VAL A 41 -0.77 -0.72 -11.83
N ALA A 42 -0.78 -1.52 -10.76
CA ALA A 42 -0.73 -2.98 -10.85
C ALA A 42 -1.89 -3.55 -11.68
N ALA A 43 -3.12 -3.07 -11.47
CA ALA A 43 -4.29 -3.45 -12.26
C ALA A 43 -4.11 -3.11 -13.75
N LEU A 44 -3.63 -1.90 -14.07
CA LEU A 44 -3.40 -1.48 -15.46
C LEU A 44 -2.29 -2.28 -16.14
N VAL A 45 -1.20 -2.58 -15.43
CA VAL A 45 -0.09 -3.40 -15.92
C VAL A 45 -0.57 -4.81 -16.23
N GLU A 46 -1.40 -5.39 -15.37
CA GLU A 46 -1.98 -6.72 -15.59
C GLU A 46 -2.94 -6.74 -16.79
N MET A 47 -3.78 -5.72 -16.95
CA MET A 47 -4.63 -5.57 -18.13
C MET A 47 -3.80 -5.45 -19.43
N LYS A 48 -2.70 -4.69 -19.39
CA LYS A 48 -1.75 -4.61 -20.52
C LYS A 48 -1.10 -5.96 -20.79
N ARG A 49 -0.64 -6.67 -19.76
CA ARG A 49 -0.03 -8.00 -19.88
C ARG A 49 -0.96 -8.98 -20.57
N LYS A 50 -2.21 -9.05 -20.14
CA LYS A 50 -3.23 -9.90 -20.74
C LYS A 50 -3.61 -9.52 -22.17
N LYS A 51 -3.71 -8.23 -22.47
CA LYS A 51 -3.97 -7.76 -23.84
C LYS A 51 -2.87 -8.19 -24.81
N VAL A 52 -1.61 -8.10 -24.38
CA VAL A 52 -0.45 -8.58 -25.16
C VAL A 52 -0.48 -10.11 -25.28
N ALA A 53 -0.78 -10.84 -24.20
CA ALA A 53 -0.93 -12.31 -24.23
C ALA A 53 -2.01 -12.78 -25.22
N ALA A 54 -3.17 -12.11 -25.24
CA ALA A 54 -4.27 -12.40 -26.15
C ALA A 54 -3.91 -12.12 -27.62
N HIS A 55 -3.24 -11.00 -27.89
CA HIS A 55 -2.85 -10.61 -29.26
C HIS A 55 -1.80 -11.53 -29.87
N HIS A 56 -0.91 -12.11 -29.06
CA HIS A 56 0.10 -13.07 -29.53
C HIS A 56 -0.38 -14.53 -29.52
N GLY A 57 -1.64 -14.81 -29.16
CA GLY A 57 -2.16 -16.18 -29.07
C GLY A 57 -1.48 -17.05 -28.00
N LEU A 58 -0.70 -16.43 -27.09
CA LEU A 58 0.10 -17.09 -26.07
C LEU A 58 -0.66 -17.30 -24.75
N LEU A 59 -2.00 -17.25 -24.79
CA LEU A 59 -2.84 -17.48 -23.61
C LEU A 59 -2.56 -18.85 -22.94
N ASN A 60 -2.07 -19.83 -23.71
CA ASN A 60 -1.78 -21.19 -23.25
C ASN A 60 -0.28 -21.56 -23.23
N SER A 61 0.64 -20.61 -23.45
CA SER A 61 2.08 -20.91 -23.53
C SER A 61 2.90 -20.02 -22.59
N ALA A 62 3.80 -20.64 -21.82
CA ALA A 62 4.70 -19.97 -20.88
C ALA A 62 5.89 -19.25 -21.58
N GLN A 63 5.72 -18.82 -22.82
CA GLN A 63 6.76 -18.08 -23.53
C GLN A 63 6.90 -16.67 -22.93
N PRO A 64 8.13 -16.11 -22.89
CA PRO A 64 8.37 -14.79 -22.35
C PRO A 64 7.56 -13.76 -23.14
N LEU A 65 6.57 -13.17 -22.49
CA LEU A 65 5.84 -12.03 -23.03
C LEU A 65 6.83 -10.87 -23.23
N PRO A 66 6.79 -10.17 -24.38
CA PRO A 66 7.62 -9.00 -24.63
C PRO A 66 7.10 -7.79 -23.83
N ILE A 67 7.20 -7.86 -22.51
CA ILE A 67 6.80 -6.79 -21.58
C ILE A 67 8.04 -6.35 -20.84
N THR A 68 8.29 -5.04 -20.89
CA THR A 68 9.40 -4.44 -20.18
C THR A 68 9.21 -4.59 -18.67
N PHE A 69 10.22 -5.11 -17.97
CA PHE A 69 10.24 -5.23 -16.51
C PHE A 69 10.02 -3.87 -15.79
N LEU A 70 10.24 -2.76 -16.50
CA LEU A 70 10.01 -1.39 -16.05
C LEU A 70 8.58 -1.16 -15.50
N TRP A 71 7.56 -1.82 -16.06
CA TRP A 71 6.18 -1.68 -15.59
C TRP A 71 5.96 -2.24 -14.18
N ILE A 72 6.58 -3.38 -13.88
CA ILE A 72 6.56 -3.97 -12.55
C ILE A 72 7.40 -3.10 -11.60
N ALA A 73 8.58 -2.65 -12.04
CA ALA A 73 9.41 -1.74 -11.26
C ALA A 73 8.65 -0.47 -10.85
N LEU A 74 7.82 0.09 -11.74
CA LEU A 74 7.01 1.27 -11.47
C LEU A 74 5.97 1.02 -10.37
N GLN A 75 5.30 -0.14 -10.35
CA GLN A 75 4.34 -0.47 -9.28
C GLN A 75 5.04 -0.57 -7.91
N TYR A 76 6.23 -1.19 -7.88
CA TYR A 76 6.99 -1.38 -6.64
C TYR A 76 7.61 -0.08 -6.14
N LEU A 77 7.92 0.86 -7.04
CA LEU A 77 8.37 2.21 -6.66
C LEU A 77 7.29 2.94 -5.87
N PHE A 78 6.03 2.90 -6.34
CA PHE A 78 4.90 3.50 -5.63
C PHE A 78 4.61 2.78 -4.32
N LEU A 79 4.63 1.45 -4.31
CA LEU A 79 4.43 0.65 -3.10
C LEU A 79 5.51 0.94 -2.04
N GLY A 80 6.78 0.96 -2.42
CA GLY A 80 7.88 1.27 -1.50
C GLY A 80 7.80 2.70 -0.96
N SER A 81 7.39 3.66 -1.80
CA SER A 81 7.14 5.03 -1.34
C SER A 81 5.99 5.07 -0.34
N ALA A 82 4.89 4.36 -0.62
CA ALA A 82 3.73 4.27 0.26
C ALA A 82 4.09 3.73 1.65
N ASP A 83 4.89 2.66 1.69
CA ASP A 83 5.35 2.05 2.94
C ASP A 83 6.26 3.00 3.73
N LEU A 84 7.21 3.66 3.05
CA LEU A 84 8.11 4.63 3.68
C LEU A 84 7.33 5.78 4.32
N PHE A 85 6.36 6.35 3.61
CA PHE A 85 5.55 7.47 4.12
C PHE A 85 4.61 7.04 5.26
N SER A 86 3.96 5.89 5.10
CA SER A 86 3.02 5.38 6.12
C SER A 86 3.76 4.99 7.40
N LEU A 87 4.87 4.26 7.29
CA LEU A 87 5.65 3.81 8.44
C LEU A 87 6.33 4.98 9.16
N ALA A 88 6.90 5.93 8.40
CA ALA A 88 7.49 7.13 9.00
C ALA A 88 6.44 7.96 9.74
N GLY A 89 5.26 8.18 9.13
CA GLY A 89 4.17 8.92 9.76
C GLY A 89 3.60 8.21 11.00
N LEU A 90 3.46 6.88 10.95
CA LEU A 90 2.97 6.07 12.07
C LEU A 90 3.92 6.11 13.26
N MET A 91 5.22 5.95 13.01
CA MET A 91 6.23 6.05 14.05
C MET A 91 6.22 7.44 14.69
N GLU A 92 6.22 8.50 13.88
CA GLU A 92 6.23 9.88 14.37
C GLU A 92 4.96 10.20 15.20
N PHE A 93 3.80 9.69 14.78
CA PHE A 93 2.56 9.80 15.55
C PHE A 93 2.65 9.09 16.90
N PHE A 94 3.10 7.83 16.92
CA PHE A 94 3.21 7.08 18.18
C PHE A 94 4.26 7.65 19.13
N PHE A 95 5.38 8.17 18.63
CA PHE A 95 6.40 8.76 19.49
C PHE A 95 5.99 10.11 20.09
N THR A 96 5.16 10.88 19.37
CA THR A 96 4.69 12.21 19.78
C THR A 96 3.45 12.14 20.68
N GLU A 97 2.49 11.25 20.39
CA GLU A 97 1.23 11.16 21.14
C GLU A 97 1.27 10.13 22.29
N ALA A 98 2.17 9.15 22.27
CA ALA A 98 2.27 8.19 23.37
C ALA A 98 3.15 8.73 24.51
N PRO A 99 2.72 8.57 25.78
CA PRO A 99 3.56 8.89 26.93
C PRO A 99 4.82 8.02 26.93
N LEU A 100 5.93 8.57 27.44
CA LEU A 100 7.26 7.96 27.42
C LEU A 100 7.29 6.50 27.93
N SER A 101 6.46 6.16 28.92
CA SER A 101 6.33 4.83 29.49
C SER A 101 5.59 3.81 28.62
N MET A 102 4.83 4.25 27.61
CA MET A 102 3.99 3.39 26.75
C MET A 102 4.52 3.28 25.31
N ARG A 103 5.68 3.86 25.00
CA ARG A 103 6.27 3.80 23.64
C ARG A 103 6.56 2.38 23.17
N SER A 104 6.96 1.49 24.07
CA SER A 104 7.13 0.06 23.77
C SER A 104 5.81 -0.60 23.38
N LEU A 105 4.72 -0.31 24.10
CA LEU A 105 3.37 -0.79 23.78
C LEU A 105 2.87 -0.26 22.44
N ALA A 106 3.08 1.03 22.15
CA ALA A 106 2.73 1.64 20.88
C ALA A 106 3.45 0.98 19.68
N THR A 107 4.74 0.68 19.86
CA THR A 107 5.52 -0.06 18.86
C THR A 107 4.99 -1.48 18.70
N SER A 108 4.73 -2.21 19.78
CA SER A 108 4.14 -3.56 19.74
C SER A 108 2.78 -3.58 19.04
N PHE A 109 1.92 -2.59 19.28
CA PHE A 109 0.64 -2.46 18.58
C PHE A 109 0.82 -2.22 17.07
N SER A 110 1.85 -1.47 16.67
CA SER A 110 2.17 -1.27 15.25
C SER A 110 2.52 -2.60 14.56
N TRP A 111 3.38 -3.41 15.19
CA TRP A 111 3.73 -4.74 14.68
C TRP A 111 2.55 -5.71 14.71
N ALA A 112 1.72 -5.67 15.75
CA ALA A 112 0.49 -6.44 15.82
C ALA A 112 -0.48 -6.06 14.70
N SER A 113 -0.64 -4.77 14.41
CA SER A 113 -1.46 -4.28 13.30
C SER A 113 -0.94 -4.79 11.95
N LEU A 114 0.38 -4.77 11.73
CA LEU A 114 1.00 -5.35 10.53
C LEU A 114 0.72 -6.85 10.42
N ALA A 115 0.86 -7.60 11.51
CA ALA A 115 0.57 -9.03 11.54
C ALA A 115 -0.90 -9.31 11.19
N ILE A 116 -1.84 -8.57 11.78
CA ILE A 116 -3.27 -8.65 11.46
C ILE A 116 -3.50 -8.36 9.96
N GLY A 117 -2.79 -7.38 9.39
CA GLY A 117 -2.82 -7.10 7.96
C GLY A 117 -2.39 -8.29 7.09
N TYR A 118 -1.33 -8.99 7.46
CA TYR A 118 -0.89 -10.20 6.75
C TYR A 118 -1.91 -11.34 6.85
N TYR A 119 -2.49 -11.57 8.04
CA TYR A 119 -3.54 -12.56 8.19
C TYR A 119 -4.80 -12.20 7.39
N LEU A 120 -5.20 -10.93 7.41
CA LEU A 120 -6.34 -10.43 6.65
C LEU A 120 -6.12 -10.62 5.14
N SER A 121 -4.89 -10.41 4.65
CA SER A 121 -4.53 -10.68 3.24
C SER A 121 -4.76 -12.16 2.88
N SER A 122 -4.34 -13.10 3.73
CA SER A 122 -4.57 -14.54 3.52
C SER A 122 -6.05 -14.91 3.54
N VAL A 123 -6.82 -14.35 4.48
CA VAL A 123 -8.27 -14.54 4.56
C VAL A 123 -8.96 -13.96 3.33
N LEU A 124 -8.55 -12.78 2.86
CA LEU A 124 -9.11 -12.13 1.68
C LEU A 124 -8.85 -12.97 0.43
N VAL A 125 -7.64 -13.49 0.24
CA VAL A 125 -7.32 -14.42 -0.85
C VAL A 125 -8.19 -15.67 -0.78
N SER A 126 -8.36 -16.25 0.42
CA SER A 126 -9.19 -17.43 0.64
C SER A 126 -10.67 -17.16 0.34
N LEU A 127 -11.18 -16.02 0.77
CA LEU A 127 -12.56 -15.58 0.54
C LEU A 127 -12.83 -15.34 -0.95
N VAL A 128 -11.92 -14.64 -1.63
CA VAL A 128 -12.03 -14.42 -3.08
C VAL A 128 -12.02 -15.75 -3.83
N ASN A 129 -11.15 -16.68 -3.44
CA ASN A 129 -11.14 -18.03 -4.02
C ASN A 129 -12.46 -18.77 -3.80
N TRP A 130 -13.01 -18.69 -2.59
CA TRP A 130 -14.27 -19.35 -2.23
C TRP A 130 -15.45 -18.76 -3.02
N ILE A 131 -15.63 -17.43 -3.01
CA ILE A 131 -16.70 -16.74 -3.74
C ILE A 131 -16.58 -17.02 -5.24
N THR A 132 -15.37 -16.96 -5.79
CA THR A 132 -15.17 -17.20 -7.21
C THR A 132 -15.47 -18.65 -7.56
N GLY A 133 -15.00 -19.63 -6.77
CA GLY A 133 -15.25 -21.05 -7.03
C GLY A 133 -16.73 -21.44 -6.95
N LEU A 134 -17.55 -20.63 -6.28
CA LEU A 134 -19.01 -20.76 -6.25
C LEU A 134 -19.71 -20.14 -7.47
N ALA A 135 -19.16 -19.07 -8.04
CA ALA A 135 -19.79 -18.27 -9.10
C ALA A 135 -19.38 -18.70 -10.53
N ASP A 136 -18.10 -18.99 -10.74
CA ASP A 136 -17.54 -19.50 -11.99
C ASP A 136 -16.76 -20.77 -11.61
N HIS A 137 -16.96 -21.90 -12.29
CA HIS A 137 -16.26 -23.16 -12.01
C HIS A 137 -14.70 -23.11 -12.16
N THR A 138 -14.09 -21.93 -12.21
CA THR A 138 -12.66 -21.64 -12.22
C THR A 138 -12.30 -20.55 -11.18
N PRO A 139 -11.54 -20.86 -10.11
CA PRO A 139 -11.15 -19.87 -9.09
C PRO A 139 -10.21 -18.77 -9.63
N TRP A 140 -10.30 -17.55 -9.08
CA TRP A 140 -9.48 -16.40 -9.54
C TRP A 140 -8.01 -16.45 -9.10
N LEU A 141 -7.67 -17.17 -8.02
CA LEU A 141 -6.29 -17.24 -7.48
C LEU A 141 -5.76 -18.69 -7.32
N ILE A 142 -6.57 -19.73 -7.59
CA ILE A 142 -6.15 -21.15 -7.52
C ILE A 142 -6.57 -21.90 -8.81
N GLY A 143 -5.58 -22.35 -9.58
CA GLY A 143 -5.73 -23.02 -10.87
C GLY A 143 -4.36 -23.30 -11.51
N SER A 144 -4.26 -24.34 -12.33
CA SER A 144 -3.00 -24.81 -12.93
C SER A 144 -2.39 -23.87 -14.00
N ASN A 145 -3.05 -22.77 -14.35
CA ASN A 145 -2.60 -21.83 -15.40
C ASN A 145 -2.75 -20.35 -15.00
N LEU A 146 -1.60 -19.68 -14.83
CA LEU A 146 -1.50 -18.27 -14.44
C LEU A 146 -2.24 -17.29 -15.38
N ASN A 147 -2.40 -17.68 -16.66
CA ASN A 147 -3.02 -16.84 -17.69
C ASN A 147 -4.56 -16.77 -17.63
N HIS A 148 -5.22 -17.73 -16.98
CA HIS A 148 -6.67 -17.68 -16.80
C HIS A 148 -7.10 -16.85 -15.59
N TYR A 149 -6.17 -16.53 -14.68
CA TYR A 149 -6.46 -15.74 -13.50
C TYR A 149 -6.90 -14.33 -13.85
N HIS A 150 -7.98 -13.88 -13.21
CA HIS A 150 -8.44 -12.51 -13.31
C HIS A 150 -7.79 -11.64 -12.23
N LEU A 151 -6.46 -11.66 -12.21
CA LEU A 151 -5.61 -10.86 -11.30
C LEU A 151 -5.94 -9.36 -11.37
N GLU A 152 -6.33 -8.86 -12.53
CA GLU A 152 -6.83 -7.47 -12.69
C GLU A 152 -8.00 -7.15 -11.76
N ARG A 153 -8.93 -8.09 -11.57
CA ARG A 153 -10.13 -7.90 -10.74
C ARG A 153 -9.76 -7.96 -9.26
N PHE A 154 -8.78 -8.80 -8.90
CA PHE A 154 -8.21 -8.80 -7.56
C PHE A 154 -7.48 -7.48 -7.25
N TYR A 155 -6.68 -6.95 -8.17
CA TYR A 155 -6.04 -5.64 -7.99
C TYR A 155 -7.05 -4.49 -7.94
N TRP A 156 -8.13 -4.54 -8.71
CA TRP A 156 -9.24 -3.59 -8.58
C TRP A 156 -9.95 -3.70 -7.22
N LEU A 157 -10.18 -4.91 -6.72
CA LEU A 157 -10.74 -5.14 -5.39
C LEU A 157 -9.82 -4.57 -4.30
N MET A 158 -8.52 -4.81 -4.39
CA MET A 158 -7.52 -4.23 -3.48
C MET A 158 -7.49 -2.70 -3.58
N CYS A 159 -7.61 -2.14 -4.78
CA CYS A 159 -7.71 -0.69 -4.99
C CYS A 159 -8.96 -0.10 -4.31
N MET A 160 -10.13 -0.75 -4.44
CA MET A 160 -11.35 -0.32 -3.76
C MET A 160 -11.21 -0.44 -2.23
N LEU A 161 -10.64 -1.53 -1.74
CA LEU A 161 -10.43 -1.75 -0.30
C LEU A 161 -9.46 -0.73 0.29
N SER A 162 -8.36 -0.43 -0.40
CA SER A 162 -7.43 0.66 -0.03
C SER A 162 -8.10 2.03 -0.07
N GLY A 163 -8.99 2.27 -1.05
CA GLY A 163 -9.81 3.48 -1.11
C GLY A 163 -10.75 3.63 0.09
N LEU A 164 -11.46 2.56 0.45
CA LEU A 164 -12.31 2.52 1.65
C LEU A 164 -11.50 2.72 2.93
N ASN A 165 -10.32 2.11 3.02
CA ASN A 165 -9.39 2.31 4.13
C ASN A 165 -8.98 3.78 4.25
N PHE A 166 -8.63 4.44 3.13
CA PHE A 166 -8.31 5.86 3.11
C PHE A 166 -9.50 6.74 3.53
N LEU A 167 -10.72 6.43 3.11
CA LEU A 167 -11.91 7.17 3.53
C LEU A 167 -12.19 7.02 5.03
N ASN A 168 -12.06 5.79 5.56
CA ASN A 168 -12.18 5.54 6.99
C ASN A 168 -11.11 6.32 7.77
N TYR A 169 -9.86 6.26 7.30
CA TYR A 169 -8.75 7.03 7.84
C TYR A 169 -9.05 8.54 7.86
N LEU A 170 -9.52 9.09 6.74
CA LEU A 170 -9.86 10.51 6.62
C LEU A 170 -10.98 10.93 7.58
N PHE A 171 -11.97 10.06 7.78
CA PHE A 171 -13.05 10.28 8.75
C PHE A 171 -12.51 10.41 10.18
N TRP A 172 -11.63 9.50 10.60
CA TRP A 172 -11.00 9.55 11.92
C TRP A 172 -10.02 10.72 12.05
N ALA A 173 -9.22 10.97 11.02
CA ALA A 173 -8.25 12.06 10.97
C ALA A 173 -8.92 13.43 11.13
N ASN A 174 -10.07 13.66 10.48
CA ASN A 174 -10.83 14.90 10.60
C ASN A 174 -11.50 15.06 11.98
N ARG A 175 -11.78 13.96 12.67
CA ARG A 175 -12.37 13.97 14.03
C ARG A 175 -11.32 14.06 15.13
N TYR A 176 -10.06 13.72 14.83
CA TYR A 176 -8.97 13.75 15.78
C TYR A 176 -8.54 15.19 16.07
N LYS A 177 -8.69 15.62 17.33
CA LYS A 177 -8.13 16.88 17.81
C LYS A 177 -6.75 16.60 18.37
N TYR A 178 -5.72 17.26 17.83
CA TYR A 178 -4.38 17.24 18.41
C TYR A 178 -4.43 17.71 19.85
N GLN A 179 -3.76 16.97 20.75
CA GLN A 179 -3.54 17.48 22.10
C GLN A 179 -2.57 18.66 21.99
N SER A 180 -3.01 19.83 22.41
CA SER A 180 -2.16 21.02 22.45
C SER A 180 -1.10 20.79 23.52
N MET A 181 0.13 20.46 23.13
CA MET A 181 1.30 20.57 24.02
C MET A 181 1.52 22.06 24.31
N GLY A 182 0.81 22.56 25.32
CA GLY A 182 0.86 23.97 25.70
C GLY A 182 0.04 24.26 26.93
N GLN A 183 0.48 23.75 28.10
CA GLN A 183 0.50 24.46 29.39
C GLN A 183 0.83 23.50 30.54
N SER A 184 2.09 23.50 30.97
CA SER A 184 2.50 23.33 32.37
C SER A 184 4.02 23.49 32.43
N TYR A 185 4.45 24.73 32.59
CA TYR A 185 5.67 25.08 33.33
C TYR A 185 5.24 25.54 34.71
#